data_AF-A0A2H3K9V9-F1
#
_entry.id   AF-A0A2H3K9V9-F1
#
_cell.length_a   1.000
_cell.length_b   1.000
_cell.length_c   1.000
_cell.angle_alpha   90.00
_cell.angle_beta   90.00
_cell.angle_gamma   90.00
#
_symmetry.space_group_name_H-M   'P 1'
#
loop_
_entity.id
_entity.type
_entity.pdbx_description
1 polymer ?
#
loop_
_entity_poly.entity_id
_entity_poly.type
_entity_poly.pdbx_seq_one_letter_code
_entity_poly.pdbx_strand_id
1 'polypeptide(L)'
;MNIQDLYDFCEAKKGVTQHFPFDQDTLVFKVGGKIFCLTSLDSWEKATPSINLKCDPEKAMELRANHQGIKPGYHMNKKHWNTVMVNQEVSNQLLITLIDHSYQLVFDSLPQKIKKDL
;
A
#
# COMPACT_ATOMS: atom_id res chain seq x y z
N MET A 1 5.16 2.71 12.96
CA MET A 1 5.50 1.53 12.14
C MET A 1 6.87 1.80 11.52
N ASN A 2 7.81 0.87 11.64
CA ASN A 2 9.08 0.91 10.90
C ASN A 2 8.97 0.10 9.59
N ILE A 3 10.05 0.05 8.80
CA ILE A 3 10.03 -0.65 7.51
C ILE A 3 9.92 -2.18 7.66
N GLN A 4 10.53 -2.76 8.70
CA GLN A 4 10.45 -4.19 8.97
C GLN A 4 9.01 -4.56 9.36
N ASP A 5 8.35 -3.76 10.20
CA ASP A 5 6.94 -3.95 10.57
C ASP A 5 6.04 -3.96 9.31
N LEU A 6 6.27 -3.03 8.37
CA LEU A 6 5.52 -2.98 7.11
C LEU A 6 5.78 -4.24 6.27
N TYR A 7 7.05 -4.63 6.15
CA TYR A 7 7.44 -5.80 5.38
C TYR A 7 6.79 -7.06 5.95
N ASP A 8 6.94 -7.32 7.25
CA ASP A 8 6.39 -8.50 7.92
C ASP A 8 4.87 -8.51 7.82
N PHE A 9 4.21 -7.37 7.99
CA PHE A 9 2.76 -7.26 7.90
C PHE A 9 2.22 -7.53 6.48
N CYS A 10 2.93 -7.07 5.45
CA CYS A 10 2.57 -7.36 4.06
C CYS A 10 2.87 -8.82 3.71
N GLU A 11 4.02 -9.35 4.12
CA GLU A 11 4.47 -10.70 3.80
C GLU A 11 3.63 -11.79 4.45
N ALA A 12 3.09 -11.53 5.65
CA ALA A 12 2.19 -12.46 6.32
C ALA A 12 0.86 -12.67 5.57
N LYS A 13 0.55 -11.86 4.55
CA LYS A 13 -0.68 -12.00 3.77
C LYS A 13 -0.53 -13.10 2.72
N LYS A 14 -1.63 -13.83 2.51
CA LYS A 14 -1.70 -14.96 1.60
C LYS A 14 -1.26 -14.58 0.17
N GLY A 15 -0.32 -15.33 -0.40
CA GLY A 15 0.05 -15.18 -1.81
C GLY A 15 0.73 -13.86 -2.16
N VAL A 16 1.33 -13.18 -1.17
CA VAL A 16 2.12 -11.98 -1.39
C VAL A 16 3.48 -12.32 -1.97
N THR A 17 3.97 -11.43 -2.83
CA THR A 17 5.32 -11.47 -3.40
C THR A 17 5.89 -10.06 -3.45
N GLN A 18 7.22 -9.93 -3.35
CA GLN A 18 7.90 -8.63 -3.33
C GLN A 18 8.78 -8.48 -4.56
N HIS A 19 8.86 -7.26 -5.09
CA HIS A 19 9.62 -6.96 -6.29
C HIS A 19 10.17 -5.53 -6.25
N PHE A 20 11.17 -5.30 -7.11
CA PHE A 20 11.75 -3.99 -7.44
C PHE A 20 11.56 -3.74 -8.95
N PRO A 21 10.31 -3.56 -9.43
CA PRO A 21 10.02 -3.57 -10.87
C PRO A 21 10.38 -2.26 -11.59
N PHE A 22 10.74 -1.21 -10.85
CA PHE A 22 11.00 0.13 -11.41
C PHE A 22 12.47 0.51 -11.30
N ASP A 23 13.06 0.30 -10.13
CA ASP A 23 14.43 0.63 -9.75
C ASP A 23 14.82 -0.21 -8.52
N GLN A 24 16.02 -0.01 -7.97
CA GLN A 24 16.51 -0.74 -6.79
C GLN A 24 15.99 -0.19 -5.44
N ASP A 25 15.14 0.84 -5.45
CA ASP A 25 14.66 1.55 -4.27
C ASP A 25 13.17 1.31 -3.98
N THR A 26 12.36 1.16 -5.01
CA THR A 26 10.91 1.08 -4.90
C THR A 26 10.49 -0.37 -4.62
N LEU A 27 10.34 -0.69 -3.34
CA LEU A 27 9.79 -1.97 -2.89
C LEU A 27 8.29 -2.04 -3.20
N VAL A 28 7.88 -3.09 -3.90
CA VAL A 28 6.50 -3.32 -4.32
C VAL A 28 6.01 -4.67 -3.80
N PHE A 29 4.88 -4.65 -3.09
CA PHE A 29 4.14 -5.85 -2.69
C PHE A 29 2.98 -6.12 -3.66
N LYS A 30 2.88 -7.37 -4.09
CA LYS A 30 1.86 -7.84 -5.04
C LYS A 30 1.12 -9.04 -4.49
N VAL A 31 -0.14 -9.18 -4.87
CA VAL A 31 -0.93 -10.42 -4.69
C VAL A 31 -1.48 -10.85 -6.04
N GLY A 32 -1.28 -12.13 -6.40
CA GLY A 32 -1.65 -12.63 -7.72
C GLY A 32 -1.06 -11.82 -8.88
N GLY A 33 0.17 -11.32 -8.73
CA GLY A 33 0.87 -10.49 -9.72
C GLY A 33 0.43 -9.02 -9.81
N LYS A 34 -0.57 -8.59 -9.02
CA LYS A 34 -1.06 -7.20 -9.01
C LYS A 34 -0.58 -6.45 -7.76
N ILE A 35 -0.15 -5.21 -7.93
CA ILE A 35 0.36 -4.35 -6.84
C ILE A 35 -0.77 -3.93 -5.91
N PHE A 36 -0.54 -4.00 -4.59
CA PHE A 36 -1.41 -3.42 -3.57
C PHE A 36 -0.69 -2.45 -2.62
N CYS A 37 0.63 -2.57 -2.45
CA CYS A 37 1.40 -1.64 -1.63
C CYS A 37 2.76 -1.40 -2.28
N LEU A 38 3.25 -0.18 -2.21
CA LEU A 38 4.63 0.14 -2.61
C LEU A 38 5.20 1.30 -1.79
N THR A 39 6.52 1.32 -1.62
CA THR A 39 7.23 2.29 -0.81
C THR A 39 8.67 2.45 -1.31
N SER A 40 9.29 3.60 -1.06
CA SER A 40 10.70 3.90 -1.38
C SER A 40 11.56 3.64 -0.14
N LEU A 41 12.58 2.77 -0.25
CA LEU A 41 13.50 2.46 0.85
C LEU A 41 14.27 3.71 1.32
N ASP A 42 14.77 4.51 0.37
CA ASP A 42 15.46 5.78 0.58
C ASP A 42 14.59 6.77 1.38
N SER A 43 13.28 6.78 1.15
CA SER A 43 12.36 7.60 1.96
C SER A 43 12.27 7.15 3.42
N TRP A 44 12.43 5.86 3.71
CA TRP A 44 12.53 5.36 5.09
C TRP A 44 13.85 5.77 5.73
N GLU A 45 14.96 5.65 5.00
CA GLU A 45 16.29 6.06 5.48
C GLU A 45 16.35 7.55 5.78
N LYS A 46 15.69 8.39 4.96
CA LYS A 46 15.57 9.84 5.16
C LYS A 46 14.56 10.27 6.22
N ALA A 47 13.98 9.32 6.95
CA ALA A 47 12.96 9.56 7.97
C ALA A 47 11.71 10.33 7.45
N THR A 48 11.40 10.18 6.16
CA THR A 48 10.18 10.69 5.53
C THR A 48 9.37 9.57 4.86
N PRO A 49 9.08 8.46 5.57
CA PRO A 49 8.45 7.29 4.96
C PRO A 49 7.03 7.57 4.49
N SER A 50 6.68 7.01 3.33
CA SER A 50 5.31 6.99 2.82
C SER A 50 5.03 5.71 2.05
N ILE A 51 3.77 5.31 2.02
CA ILE A 51 3.32 4.12 1.28
C ILE A 51 2.19 4.48 0.32
N ASN A 52 2.22 3.90 -0.88
CA ASN A 52 1.14 4.03 -1.85
C ASN A 52 0.21 2.82 -1.75
N LEU A 53 -1.07 3.08 -1.51
CA LEU A 53 -2.10 2.06 -1.27
C LEU A 53 -3.27 2.25 -2.22
N LYS A 54 -3.80 1.13 -2.73
CA LYS A 54 -5.03 1.12 -3.51
C LYS A 54 -6.21 1.39 -2.61
N CYS A 55 -7.18 2.12 -3.14
CA CYS A 55 -8.37 2.52 -2.44
C CYS A 55 -9.57 2.57 -3.40
N ASP A 56 -10.75 2.41 -2.83
CA ASP A 56 -12.01 2.74 -3.46
C ASP A 56 -12.06 4.26 -3.71
N PRO A 57 -12.55 4.75 -4.85
CA PRO A 57 -12.57 6.19 -5.15
C PRO A 57 -13.30 7.07 -4.13
N GLU A 58 -14.43 6.62 -3.58
CA GLU A 58 -15.23 7.41 -2.63
C GLU A 58 -14.49 7.53 -1.30
N LYS A 59 -14.02 6.39 -0.78
CA LYS A 59 -13.18 6.33 0.42
C LYS A 59 -11.87 7.07 0.25
N ALA A 60 -11.28 7.07 -0.95
CA ALA A 60 -10.04 7.80 -1.22
C ALA A 60 -10.23 9.31 -1.04
N MET A 61 -11.37 9.86 -1.48
CA MET A 61 -11.69 11.28 -1.30
C MET A 61 -11.95 11.60 0.17
N GLU A 62 -12.75 10.78 0.86
CA GLU A 62 -13.04 10.96 2.29
C GLU A 62 -11.76 10.96 3.14
N LEU A 63 -10.87 9.98 2.92
CA LEU A 63 -9.61 9.88 3.65
C LEU A 63 -8.72 11.11 3.47
N ARG A 64 -8.67 11.68 2.27
CA ARG A 64 -7.88 12.91 1.99
C ARG A 64 -8.50 14.16 2.61
N ALA A 65 -9.83 14.19 2.73
CA ALA A 65 -10.54 15.29 3.37
C ALA A 65 -10.32 15.28 4.90
N ASN A 66 -10.26 14.08 5.49
CA ASN A 66 -10.17 13.91 6.93
C ASN A 66 -8.74 13.82 7.47
N HIS A 67 -7.75 13.49 6.61
CA HIS A 67 -6.35 13.31 7.01
C HIS A 67 -5.40 14.09 6.12
N GLN A 68 -4.69 15.05 6.70
CA GLN A 68 -3.62 15.80 6.04
C GLN A 68 -2.46 14.89 5.61
N GLY A 69 -2.19 13.81 6.34
CA GLY A 69 -1.17 12.80 6.04
C GLY A 69 -1.55 11.87 4.87
N ILE A 70 -2.75 11.98 4.31
CA ILE A 70 -3.20 11.18 3.16
C ILE A 70 -3.30 12.09 1.94
N LYS A 71 -2.46 11.81 0.94
CA LYS A 71 -2.35 12.60 -0.30
C LYS A 71 -2.81 11.79 -1.52
N PRO A 72 -3.13 12.44 -2.65
CA PRO A 72 -3.33 11.75 -3.92
C PRO A 72 -2.12 10.89 -4.28
N GLY A 73 -2.35 9.68 -4.82
CA GLY A 73 -1.28 8.73 -5.12
C GLY A 73 -0.18 9.31 -6.01
N TYR A 74 1.04 9.35 -5.47
CA TYR A 74 2.26 9.76 -6.17
C TYR A 74 2.60 8.75 -7.27
N HIS A 75 2.80 9.23 -8.51
CA HIS A 75 2.98 8.42 -9.74
C HIS A 75 1.89 7.37 -10.04
N MET A 76 0.81 7.34 -9.27
CA MET A 76 -0.30 6.40 -9.43
C MET A 76 -1.57 7.12 -9.90
N ASN A 77 -2.58 6.33 -10.27
CA ASN A 77 -3.90 6.87 -10.59
C ASN A 77 -4.56 7.43 -9.32
N LYS A 78 -4.61 8.77 -9.22
CA LYS A 78 -5.13 9.53 -8.08
C LYS A 78 -6.60 9.29 -7.78
N LYS A 79 -7.36 8.67 -8.67
CA LYS A 79 -8.73 8.21 -8.37
C LYS A 79 -8.74 6.97 -7.47
N HIS A 80 -7.74 6.10 -7.61
CA HIS A 80 -7.73 4.76 -7.01
C HIS A 80 -6.59 4.54 -6.02
N TRP A 81 -5.71 5.52 -5.83
CA TRP A 81 -4.50 5.36 -5.01
C TRP A 81 -4.28 6.57 -4.12
N ASN A 82 -3.85 6.28 -2.89
CA ASN A 82 -3.44 7.27 -1.90
C ASN A 82 -1.97 7.05 -1.54
N THR A 83 -1.24 8.15 -1.36
CA THR A 83 0.04 8.16 -0.66
C THR A 83 -0.23 8.49 0.80
N VAL A 84 0.19 7.63 1.71
CA VAL A 84 -0.03 7.77 3.15
C VAL A 84 1.31 8.00 3.82
N MET A 85 1.47 9.14 4.48
CA MET A 85 2.66 9.47 5.26
C MET A 85 2.69 8.59 6.52
N VAL A 86 3.79 7.88 6.72
CA VAL A 86 3.96 6.97 7.87
C VAL A 86 4.58 7.74 9.04
N ASN A 87 4.19 7.41 10.28
CA ASN A 87 4.68 8.05 11.52
C ASN A 87 4.44 9.56 11.61
N GLN A 88 3.41 10.06 10.93
CA GLN A 88 2.93 11.43 11.08
C GLN A 88 1.52 11.40 11.69
N GLU A 89 0.56 12.12 11.11
CA GLU A 89 -0.82 12.21 11.59
C GLU A 89 -1.57 10.86 11.54
N VAL A 90 -1.25 9.99 10.58
CA VAL A 90 -1.94 8.71 10.41
C VAL A 90 -1.43 7.68 11.41
N SER A 91 -2.32 7.19 12.27
CA SER A 91 -2.00 6.19 13.30
C SER A 91 -1.61 4.83 12.68
N ASN A 92 -0.81 4.05 13.41
CA ASN A 92 -0.44 2.69 12.97
C ASN A 92 -1.67 1.79 12.76
N GLN A 93 -2.70 1.93 13.60
CA GLN A 93 -3.94 1.17 13.46
C GLN A 93 -4.66 1.48 12.14
N LEU A 94 -4.71 2.78 11.77
CA LEU A 94 -5.29 3.19 10.51
C LEU A 94 -4.43 2.74 9.33
N LEU A 95 -3.10 2.83 9.41
CA LEU A 95 -2.19 2.30 8.39
C LEU A 95 -2.44 0.81 8.11
N ILE A 96 -2.51 -0.02 9.15
CA ILE A 96 -2.82 -1.46 9.07
C ILE A 96 -4.15 -1.67 8.33
N THR A 97 -5.19 -0.92 8.72
CA THR A 97 -6.52 -0.99 8.12
C THR A 97 -6.50 -0.62 6.63
N LEU A 98 -5.72 0.40 6.25
CA LEU A 98 -5.57 0.84 4.87
C LEU A 98 -4.78 -0.16 4.01
N ILE A 99 -3.76 -0.80 4.59
CA ILE A 99 -2.99 -1.86 3.91
C ILE A 99 -3.88 -3.08 3.66
N ASP A 100 -4.65 -3.52 4.66
CA ASP A 100 -5.62 -4.62 4.52
C ASP A 100 -6.67 -4.32 3.45
N HIS A 101 -7.23 -3.11 3.49
CA HIS A 101 -8.21 -2.68 2.51
C HIS A 101 -7.63 -2.68 1.08
N SER A 102 -6.40 -2.18 0.91
CA SER A 102 -5.71 -2.21 -0.39
C SER A 102 -5.48 -3.63 -0.89
N TYR A 103 -4.97 -4.50 -0.02
CA TYR A 103 -4.77 -5.92 -0.33
C TYR A 103 -6.09 -6.58 -0.74
N GLN A 104 -7.15 -6.39 0.04
CA GLN A 104 -8.45 -7.01 -0.20
C GLN A 104 -9.06 -6.54 -1.53
N LEU A 105 -9.01 -5.25 -1.85
CA LEU A 105 -9.47 -4.72 -3.14
C LEU A 105 -8.73 -5.36 -4.33
N VAL A 106 -7.42 -5.55 -4.19
CA VAL A 106 -6.61 -6.16 -5.25
C VAL A 106 -6.90 -7.65 -5.36
N PHE A 107 -6.91 -8.36 -4.22
CA PHE A 107 -7.24 -9.78 -4.15
C PHE A 107 -8.61 -10.06 -4.75
N ASP A 108 -9.62 -9.27 -4.39
CA ASP A 108 -10.99 -9.45 -4.88
C ASP A 108 -11.13 -9.23 -6.39
N SER A 109 -10.28 -8.37 -6.96
CA SER A 109 -10.19 -8.15 -8.41
C SER A 109 -9.50 -9.29 -9.18
N LEU A 110 -8.99 -10.31 -8.51
CA LEU A 110 -8.34 -11.45 -9.16
C LEU A 110 -9.39 -12.42 -9.73
N PRO A 111 -9.11 -13.04 -10.90
CA PRO A 111 -9.92 -14.16 -11.39
C PRO A 111 -9.99 -15.28 -10.36
N GLN A 112 -11.13 -15.98 -10.30
CA GLN A 112 -11.37 -17.03 -9.31
C GLN A 112 -10.32 -18.16 -9.37
N LYS A 113 -9.79 -18.45 -10.57
CA LYS A 113 -8.70 -19.43 -10.74
C LYS A 113 -7.45 -19.01 -9.97
N ILE A 114 -7.00 -17.76 -10.16
CA ILE A 114 -5.82 -17.24 -9.46
C ILE A 114 -6.03 -17.26 -7.94
N LYS A 115 -7.20 -16.85 -7.44
CA LYS A 115 -7.51 -16.88 -6.00
C LYS A 115 -7.40 -18.27 -5.37
N LYS A 116 -7.69 -19.32 -6.14
CA LYS A 116 -7.61 -20.72 -5.69
C LYS A 116 -6.18 -21.26 -5.69
N ASP A 117 -5.33 -20.74 -6.57
CA ASP A 117 -3.94 -21.17 -6.73
C ASP A 117 -2.96 -20.43 -5.79
N LEU A 118 -3.40 -19.31 -5.19
CA LEU A 118 -2.74 -18.65 -4.06
C LEU A 118 -3.02 -19.40 -2.76
#